data_AF-A5GXR7-F1
#
_entry.id   AF-A5GXR7-F1
#
_cell.length_a   1.000
_cell.length_b   1.000
_cell.length_c   1.000
_cell.angle_alpha   90.00
_cell.angle_beta   90.00
_cell.angle_gamma   90.00
#
_symmetry.space_group_name_H-M   'P 1'
#
loop_
_entity.id
_entity.type
_entity.pdbx_description
1 polymer ?
#
loop_
_entity_poly.entity_id
_entity_poly.type
_entity_poly.pdbx_seq_one_letter_code
_entity_poly.pdbx_strand_id
1 'polypeptide(L)'
;MGVVIPTEHPVRQLEDILLLDQMSKGRFNFGGVRGLYHKDFRVFGVDMEQSRAITQNFHQMIMESAQTGCMSSDSEHIQFPKVDVYPKVYSKKVPTCMTAESASTTEWLARQGLPMVLSWIIDTSEKKAQMELYNEIATEHGHDISKIDHCMAYICSVDDDGDKAQEVCREFLKNWYDSYVNATNIFNDSNQTRGYDYHKGQWRDFVLQGHTNTNRRVDYSNSINPVGTPEQCIEIIQRDIDATGITNITCGFEANGTEEEIIASMKLFMTQVAPFLKEPSKIKKRFAQSSVED
;
A
#
# COMPACT_ATOMS: atom_id res chain seq x y z
N MET A 1 -3.42 1.84 3.45
CA MET A 1 -3.18 2.53 4.74
C MET A 1 -2.09 1.80 5.49
N GLY A 2 -1.25 2.52 6.23
CA GLY A 2 -0.19 1.97 7.06
C GLY A 2 0.37 3.02 8.02
N VAL A 3 1.20 2.60 8.96
CA VAL A 3 1.90 3.47 9.90
C VAL A 3 2.92 4.31 9.13
N VAL A 4 2.91 5.64 9.34
CA VAL A 4 3.94 6.54 8.81
C VAL A 4 5.21 6.34 9.63
N ILE A 5 6.06 5.43 9.18
CA ILE A 5 7.21 4.94 9.96
C ILE A 5 8.15 6.07 10.40
N PRO A 6 8.49 7.07 9.56
CA PRO A 6 9.47 8.07 9.95
C PRO A 6 9.08 8.97 11.12
N THR A 7 7.78 9.13 11.40
CA THR A 7 7.28 10.19 12.29
C THR A 7 7.14 9.76 13.75
N GLU A 8 7.65 8.59 14.13
CA GLU A 8 7.58 8.06 15.50
C GLU A 8 8.88 7.33 15.87
N HIS A 9 9.22 7.29 17.16
CA HIS A 9 10.46 6.64 17.61
C HIS A 9 10.40 5.12 17.37
N PRO A 10 11.42 4.47 16.76
CA PRO A 10 11.33 3.07 16.33
C PRO A 10 11.19 2.09 17.51
N VAL A 11 11.79 2.40 18.68
CA VAL A 11 11.57 1.60 19.90
C VAL A 11 10.10 1.64 20.35
N ARG A 12 9.45 2.80 20.31
CA ARG A 12 8.02 2.93 20.70
C ARG A 12 7.12 2.18 19.73
N GLN A 13 7.38 2.34 18.43
CA GLN A 13 6.66 1.58 17.40
C GLN A 13 6.82 0.07 17.63
N LEU A 14 8.03 -0.40 17.96
CA LEU A 14 8.24 -1.81 18.26
C LEU A 14 7.46 -2.26 19.51
N GLU A 15 7.48 -1.51 20.60
CA GLU A 15 6.70 -1.81 21.81
C GLU A 15 5.20 -1.95 21.48
N ASP A 16 4.64 -1.00 20.71
CA ASP A 16 3.24 -1.04 20.28
C ASP A 16 2.94 -2.26 19.38
N ILE A 17 3.82 -2.55 18.42
CA ILE A 17 3.69 -3.74 17.55
C ILE A 17 3.69 -5.02 18.39
N LEU A 18 4.58 -5.14 19.38
CA LEU A 18 4.69 -6.33 20.23
C LEU A 18 3.50 -6.43 21.21
N LEU A 19 3.00 -5.31 21.71
CA LEU A 19 1.75 -5.26 22.49
C LEU A 19 0.56 -5.76 21.65
N LEU A 20 0.40 -5.26 20.43
CA LEU A 20 -0.66 -5.69 19.52
C LEU A 20 -0.51 -7.16 19.12
N ASP A 21 0.71 -7.62 18.84
CA ASP A 21 1.01 -9.02 18.53
C ASP A 21 0.61 -9.94 19.70
N GLN A 22 0.98 -9.59 20.94
CA GLN A 22 0.63 -10.34 22.14
C GLN A 22 -0.88 -10.32 22.44
N MET A 23 -1.49 -9.13 22.50
CA MET A 23 -2.92 -9.00 22.83
C MET A 23 -3.82 -9.66 21.79
N SER A 24 -3.42 -9.58 20.52
CA SER A 24 -4.19 -10.16 19.41
C SER A 24 -3.90 -11.64 19.18
N LYS A 25 -2.85 -12.20 19.81
CA LYS A 25 -2.32 -13.54 19.55
C LYS A 25 -1.92 -13.73 18.08
N GLY A 26 -1.13 -12.79 17.56
CA GLY A 26 -0.57 -12.86 16.20
C GLY A 26 -1.55 -12.51 15.08
N ARG A 27 -2.63 -11.78 15.36
CA ARG A 27 -3.59 -11.32 14.34
C ARG A 27 -3.25 -9.93 13.78
N PHE A 28 -2.30 -9.24 14.36
CA PHE A 28 -1.86 -7.93 13.89
C PHE A 28 -0.93 -8.06 12.67
N ASN A 29 -1.15 -7.21 11.66
CA ASN A 29 -0.27 -7.08 10.50
C ASN A 29 0.30 -5.66 10.43
N PHE A 30 1.63 -5.56 10.43
CA PHE A 30 2.33 -4.28 10.41
C PHE A 30 2.44 -3.73 8.99
N GLY A 31 1.42 -2.99 8.56
CA GLY A 31 1.46 -2.19 7.33
C GLY A 31 2.24 -0.89 7.53
N GLY A 32 3.37 -0.74 6.84
CA GLY A 32 4.20 0.47 6.87
C GLY A 32 4.02 1.36 5.63
N VAL A 33 4.20 2.66 5.79
CA VAL A 33 4.32 3.61 4.67
C VAL A 33 5.39 4.66 4.97
N ARG A 34 5.90 5.28 3.90
CA ARG A 34 6.86 6.38 4.00
C ARG A 34 6.26 7.68 4.54
N GLY A 35 4.96 7.88 4.33
CA GLY A 35 4.28 9.14 4.62
C GLY A 35 4.18 10.04 3.38
N LEU A 36 3.06 10.75 3.28
CA LEU A 36 2.70 11.56 2.12
C LEU A 36 2.62 13.05 2.47
N TYR A 37 2.19 13.39 3.69
CA TYR A 37 1.88 14.76 4.05
C TYR A 37 3.04 15.41 4.82
N HIS A 38 3.60 16.49 4.26
CA HIS A 38 4.64 17.29 4.91
C HIS A 38 4.25 17.79 6.31
N LYS A 39 2.94 18.00 6.56
CA LYS A 39 2.45 18.44 7.87
C LYS A 39 2.85 17.49 9.01
N ASP A 40 2.89 16.19 8.75
CA ASP A 40 3.20 15.19 9.77
C ASP A 40 4.68 15.32 10.16
N PHE A 41 5.55 15.30 9.16
CA PHE A 41 6.99 15.54 9.29
C PHE A 41 7.30 16.85 9.99
N ARG A 42 6.62 17.93 9.61
CA ARG A 42 6.78 19.25 10.24
C ARG A 42 6.42 19.23 11.72
N VAL A 43 5.32 18.59 12.10
CA VAL A 43 4.83 18.54 13.49
C VAL A 43 5.71 17.65 14.36
N PHE A 44 6.10 16.47 13.84
CA PHE A 44 6.92 15.50 14.56
C PHE A 44 8.43 15.77 14.48
N GLY A 45 8.84 16.81 13.75
CA GLY A 45 10.24 17.26 13.70
C GLY A 45 11.16 16.36 12.89
N VAL A 46 10.64 15.72 11.84
CA VAL A 46 11.37 14.78 10.97
C VAL A 46 11.55 15.40 9.59
N ASP A 47 12.71 15.22 8.98
CA ASP A 47 12.97 15.68 7.61
C ASP A 47 12.28 14.77 6.58
N MET A 48 11.32 15.33 5.84
CA MET A 48 10.58 14.58 4.83
C MET A 48 11.47 14.14 3.66
N GLU A 49 12.54 14.87 3.35
CA GLU A 49 13.48 14.50 2.28
C GLU A 49 14.19 13.17 2.59
N GLN A 50 14.41 12.90 3.88
CA GLN A 50 15.02 11.67 4.36
C GLN A 50 14.01 10.55 4.61
N SER A 51 12.71 10.80 4.38
CA SER A 51 11.64 9.85 4.70
C SER A 51 11.88 8.45 4.15
N ARG A 52 12.45 8.31 2.93
CA ARG A 52 12.79 7.00 2.35
C ARG A 52 13.85 6.28 3.17
N ALA A 53 14.98 6.94 3.45
CA ALA A 53 16.10 6.35 4.18
C ALA A 53 15.69 5.98 5.61
N ILE A 54 14.98 6.90 6.29
CA ILE A 54 14.45 6.68 7.64
C ILE A 54 13.48 5.50 7.66
N THR A 55 12.53 5.43 6.70
CA THR A 55 11.56 4.32 6.62
C THR A 55 12.26 2.98 6.50
N GLN A 56 13.24 2.87 5.58
CA GLN A 56 13.98 1.63 5.33
C GLN A 56 14.79 1.22 6.57
N ASN A 57 15.49 2.17 7.19
CA ASN A 57 16.28 1.94 8.39
C ASN A 57 15.40 1.51 9.59
N PHE A 58 14.34 2.27 9.88
CA PHE A 58 13.47 1.99 11.02
C PHE A 58 12.67 0.71 10.85
N HIS A 59 12.16 0.42 9.64
CA HIS A 59 11.48 -0.84 9.36
C HIS A 59 12.41 -2.03 9.62
N GLN A 60 13.63 -2.00 9.08
CA GLN A 60 14.61 -3.06 9.31
C GLN A 60 14.91 -3.23 10.81
N MET A 61 15.19 -2.13 11.51
CA MET A 61 15.43 -2.15 12.96
C MET A 61 14.27 -2.79 13.73
N ILE A 62 13.02 -2.40 13.42
CA ILE A 62 11.81 -2.94 14.06
C ILE A 62 11.70 -4.44 13.81
N MET A 63 11.83 -4.89 12.56
CA MET A 63 11.64 -6.29 12.19
C MET A 63 12.72 -7.21 12.78
N GLU A 64 13.97 -6.76 12.81
CA GLU A 64 15.07 -7.50 13.43
C GLU A 64 14.93 -7.53 14.96
N SER A 65 14.64 -6.38 15.57
CA SER A 65 14.56 -6.23 17.03
C SER A 65 13.33 -6.92 17.62
N ALA A 66 12.25 -7.08 16.85
CA ALA A 66 11.11 -7.91 17.25
C ALA A 66 11.50 -9.35 17.56
N GLN A 67 12.49 -9.90 16.85
CA GLN A 67 12.96 -11.27 17.06
C GLN A 67 14.00 -11.38 18.18
N THR A 68 14.86 -10.37 18.33
CA THR A 68 15.92 -10.39 19.36
C THR A 68 15.44 -9.93 20.73
N GLY A 69 14.36 -9.14 20.80
CA GLY A 69 13.85 -8.52 22.03
C GLY A 69 14.70 -7.35 22.54
N CYS A 70 15.62 -6.83 21.73
CA CYS A 70 16.43 -5.67 22.07
C CYS A 70 16.75 -4.84 20.83
N MET A 71 16.88 -3.52 20.99
CA MET A 71 17.19 -2.59 19.92
C MET A 71 18.33 -1.66 20.33
N SER A 72 19.19 -1.31 19.39
CA SER A 72 20.22 -0.27 19.52
C SER A 72 20.39 0.42 18.18
N SER A 73 20.82 1.67 18.16
CA SER A 73 21.14 2.35 16.90
C SER A 73 22.36 3.25 17.04
N ASP A 74 23.21 3.19 16.02
CA ASP A 74 24.30 4.13 15.77
C ASP A 74 24.16 4.75 14.35
N SER A 75 22.93 4.72 13.79
CA SER A 75 22.67 5.24 12.45
C SER A 75 22.66 6.77 12.43
N GLU A 76 22.85 7.36 11.24
CA GLU A 76 22.77 8.81 11.06
C GLU A 76 21.36 9.39 11.32
N HIS A 77 20.33 8.53 11.27
CA HIS A 77 18.94 8.93 11.45
C HIS A 77 18.51 8.96 12.91
N ILE A 78 19.05 8.06 13.75
CA ILE A 78 18.77 8.03 15.18
C ILE A 78 19.86 7.25 15.92
N GLN A 79 20.33 7.77 17.05
CA GLN A 79 21.33 7.12 17.90
C GLN A 79 20.81 6.92 19.31
N PHE A 80 20.92 5.70 19.83
CA PHE A 80 20.58 5.38 21.21
C PHE A 80 21.27 4.09 21.67
N PRO A 81 21.59 3.96 22.98
CA PRO A 81 22.22 2.77 23.52
C PRO A 81 21.31 1.55 23.41
N LYS A 82 21.87 0.36 23.56
CA LYS A 82 21.08 -0.88 23.60
C LYS A 82 20.02 -0.84 24.71
N VAL A 83 18.78 -1.12 24.34
CA VAL A 83 17.63 -1.25 25.24
C VAL A 83 16.93 -2.59 25.01
N ASP A 84 16.47 -3.20 26.10
CA ASP A 84 15.55 -4.33 26.03
C ASP A 84 14.14 -3.80 25.74
N VAL A 85 13.41 -4.50 24.87
CA VAL A 85 12.08 -4.09 24.41
C VAL A 85 11.05 -5.12 24.89
N TYR A 86 9.95 -4.62 25.44
CA TYR A 86 8.88 -5.44 26.01
C TYR A 86 7.51 -5.02 25.46
N PRO A 87 6.54 -5.95 25.35
CA PRO A 87 6.64 -7.38 25.69
C PRO A 87 7.45 -8.17 24.64
N LYS A 88 7.72 -9.46 24.90
CA LYS A 88 8.34 -10.34 23.87
C LYS A 88 7.38 -10.57 22.71
N VAL A 89 7.90 -10.93 21.54
CA VAL A 89 7.08 -11.31 20.37
C VAL A 89 6.26 -12.58 20.65
N TYR A 90 5.01 -12.60 20.19
CA TYR A 90 4.12 -13.77 20.18
C TYR A 90 4.28 -14.56 18.89
N SER A 91 4.31 -13.85 17.76
CA SER A 91 4.42 -14.44 16.42
C SER A 91 5.83 -14.96 16.12
N LYS A 92 5.93 -16.08 15.40
CA LYS A 92 7.22 -16.60 14.91
C LYS A 92 7.94 -15.59 14.01
N LYS A 93 7.18 -14.84 13.21
CA LYS A 93 7.61 -13.70 12.41
C LYS A 93 6.45 -12.72 12.39
N VAL A 94 6.69 -11.48 12.79
CA VAL A 94 5.66 -10.42 12.73
C VAL A 94 5.28 -10.23 11.25
N PRO A 95 3.99 -10.36 10.86
CA PRO A 95 3.56 -10.06 9.50
C PRO A 95 3.78 -8.57 9.21
N THR A 96 4.26 -8.25 8.03
CA THR A 96 4.42 -6.87 7.58
C THR A 96 4.18 -6.74 6.09
N CYS A 97 3.68 -5.59 5.66
CA CYS A 97 3.55 -5.21 4.27
C CYS A 97 3.81 -3.70 4.12
N MET A 98 4.03 -3.24 2.90
CA MET A 98 4.23 -1.82 2.63
C MET A 98 3.61 -1.40 1.31
N THR A 99 3.00 -0.22 1.28
CA THR A 99 2.53 0.36 0.02
C THR A 99 3.72 0.76 -0.84
N ALA A 100 3.77 0.25 -2.07
CA ALA A 100 4.83 0.54 -3.03
C ALA A 100 4.27 1.43 -4.15
N GLU A 101 4.61 2.72 -4.14
CA GLU A 101 4.14 3.68 -5.16
C GLU A 101 5.29 4.21 -6.04
N SER A 102 6.49 3.67 -5.90
CA SER A 102 7.64 4.02 -6.72
C SER A 102 8.50 2.80 -7.00
N ALA A 103 9.16 2.76 -8.16
CA ALA A 103 10.10 1.68 -8.50
C ALA A 103 11.13 1.46 -7.38
N SER A 104 11.69 2.54 -6.80
CA SER A 104 12.63 2.44 -5.68
C SER A 104 12.08 1.74 -4.44
N THR A 105 10.78 1.88 -4.15
CA THR A 105 10.14 1.16 -3.03
C THR A 105 9.91 -0.30 -3.41
N THR A 106 9.44 -0.57 -4.62
CA THR A 106 9.28 -1.94 -5.16
C THR A 106 10.59 -2.72 -5.10
N GLU A 107 11.69 -2.13 -5.59
CA GLU A 107 13.03 -2.73 -5.57
C GLU A 107 13.48 -3.05 -4.14
N TRP A 108 13.31 -2.10 -3.22
CA TRP A 108 13.69 -2.32 -1.82
C TRP A 108 12.91 -3.46 -1.17
N LEU A 109 11.59 -3.51 -1.36
CA LEU A 109 10.75 -4.59 -0.83
C LEU A 109 11.12 -5.95 -1.45
N ALA A 110 11.38 -5.97 -2.76
CA ALA A 110 11.76 -7.18 -3.47
C ALA A 110 13.08 -7.78 -2.97
N ARG A 111 14.10 -6.94 -2.72
CA ARG A 111 15.38 -7.39 -2.15
C ARG A 111 15.20 -8.05 -0.77
N GLN A 112 14.20 -7.62 -0.01
CA GLN A 112 13.90 -8.14 1.33
C GLN A 112 12.86 -9.27 1.34
N GLY A 113 12.23 -9.57 0.20
CA GLY A 113 11.14 -10.55 0.12
C GLY A 113 9.89 -10.12 0.91
N LEU A 114 9.62 -8.81 0.97
CA LEU A 114 8.52 -8.24 1.75
C LEU A 114 7.28 -7.97 0.88
N PRO A 115 6.08 -8.33 1.36
CA PRO A 115 4.85 -8.07 0.62
C PRO A 115 4.58 -6.61 0.30
N MET A 116 4.10 -6.37 -0.91
CA MET A 116 3.59 -5.06 -1.35
C MET A 116 2.08 -4.96 -1.14
N VAL A 117 1.60 -3.75 -0.87
CA VAL A 117 0.21 -3.35 -1.09
C VAL A 117 0.15 -2.54 -2.38
N LEU A 118 -0.45 -3.11 -3.42
CA LEU A 118 -0.65 -2.44 -4.71
C LEU A 118 -1.76 -1.40 -4.61
N SER A 119 -1.53 -0.25 -5.24
CA SER A 119 -2.43 0.89 -5.14
C SER A 119 -3.71 0.69 -5.97
N TRP A 120 -4.79 1.33 -5.52
CA TRP A 120 -6.09 1.35 -6.19
C TRP A 120 -6.17 2.39 -7.32
N ILE A 121 -5.15 3.25 -7.46
CA ILE A 121 -5.09 4.34 -8.45
C ILE A 121 -4.33 3.99 -9.74
N ILE A 122 -3.78 2.77 -9.83
CA ILE A 122 -3.02 2.29 -10.98
C ILE A 122 -3.80 1.18 -11.70
N ASP A 123 -3.68 1.10 -13.03
CA ASP A 123 -4.39 0.09 -13.81
C ASP A 123 -3.71 -1.29 -13.79
N THR A 124 -4.38 -2.27 -14.40
CA THR A 124 -3.91 -3.66 -14.51
C THR A 124 -2.51 -3.76 -15.14
N SER A 125 -2.20 -2.93 -16.14
CA SER A 125 -0.91 -2.97 -16.83
C SER A 125 0.23 -2.49 -15.94
N GLU A 126 -0.03 -1.44 -15.16
CA GLU A 126 0.90 -0.90 -14.17
C GLU A 126 1.11 -1.88 -13.00
N LYS A 127 0.02 -2.48 -12.48
CA LYS A 127 0.09 -3.53 -11.46
C LYS A 127 0.94 -4.70 -11.93
N LYS A 128 0.74 -5.14 -13.18
CA LYS A 128 1.53 -6.22 -13.79
C LYS A 128 3.00 -5.85 -13.91
N ALA A 129 3.32 -4.67 -14.44
CA ALA A 129 4.70 -4.20 -14.58
C ALA A 129 5.41 -4.10 -13.22
N GLN A 130 4.69 -3.63 -12.19
CA GLN A 130 5.20 -3.56 -10.82
C GLN A 130 5.50 -4.95 -10.24
N MET A 131 4.63 -5.94 -10.49
CA MET A 131 4.85 -7.33 -10.08
C MET A 131 5.99 -7.99 -10.86
N GLU A 132 6.13 -7.71 -12.16
CA GLU A 132 7.25 -8.21 -12.98
C GLU A 132 8.61 -7.72 -12.42
N LEU A 133 8.72 -6.41 -12.16
CA LEU A 133 9.91 -5.80 -11.52
C LEU A 133 10.20 -6.43 -10.15
N TYR A 134 9.16 -6.58 -9.32
CA TYR A 134 9.32 -7.18 -8.00
C TYR A 134 9.83 -8.62 -8.09
N ASN A 135 9.21 -9.44 -8.94
CA ASN A 135 9.49 -10.87 -9.05
C ASN A 135 10.90 -11.14 -9.58
N GLU A 136 11.39 -10.33 -10.53
CA GLU A 136 12.75 -10.40 -11.04
C GLU A 136 13.75 -10.24 -9.88
N ILE A 137 13.65 -9.14 -9.16
CA ILE A 137 14.58 -8.80 -8.06
C ILE A 137 14.46 -9.78 -6.90
N ALA A 138 13.23 -10.16 -6.51
CA ALA A 138 13.02 -11.10 -5.42
C ALA A 138 13.62 -12.48 -5.73
N THR A 139 13.49 -12.94 -6.98
CA THR A 139 14.09 -14.20 -7.44
C THR A 139 15.62 -14.13 -7.45
N GLU A 140 16.20 -13.03 -7.91
CA GLU A 140 17.66 -12.79 -7.87
C GLU A 140 18.22 -12.83 -6.44
N HIS A 141 17.43 -12.40 -5.45
CA HIS A 141 17.81 -12.42 -4.03
C HIS A 141 17.42 -13.74 -3.32
N GLY A 142 16.95 -14.74 -4.07
CA GLY A 142 16.67 -16.08 -3.56
C GLY A 142 15.35 -16.21 -2.79
N HIS A 143 14.45 -15.24 -2.90
CA HIS A 143 13.12 -15.31 -2.28
C HIS A 143 12.18 -16.17 -3.10
N ASP A 144 11.37 -16.99 -2.42
CA ASP A 144 10.30 -17.75 -3.04
C ASP A 144 9.07 -16.86 -3.22
N ILE A 145 8.92 -16.28 -4.42
CA ILE A 145 7.83 -15.36 -4.77
C ILE A 145 6.43 -15.98 -4.58
N SER A 146 6.30 -17.32 -4.59
CA SER A 146 5.01 -17.98 -4.37
C SER A 146 4.54 -17.95 -2.91
N LYS A 147 5.42 -17.56 -1.98
CA LYS A 147 5.13 -17.46 -0.55
C LYS A 147 4.97 -16.01 -0.06
N ILE A 148 4.99 -15.03 -0.95
CA ILE A 148 4.92 -13.60 -0.61
C ILE A 148 3.47 -13.13 -0.75
N ASP A 149 2.87 -12.77 0.37
CA ASP A 149 1.45 -12.40 0.47
C ASP A 149 1.19 -10.94 0.07
N HIS A 150 1.46 -10.61 -1.20
CA HIS A 150 1.10 -9.32 -1.77
C HIS A 150 -0.41 -9.07 -1.68
N CYS A 151 -0.83 -7.81 -1.58
CA CYS A 151 -2.23 -7.44 -1.51
C CYS A 151 -2.58 -6.38 -2.55
N MET A 152 -3.80 -6.45 -3.11
CA MET A 152 -4.37 -5.38 -3.93
C MET A 152 -5.40 -4.59 -3.15
N ALA A 153 -5.22 -3.27 -3.08
CA ALA A 153 -6.21 -2.38 -2.50
C ALA A 153 -7.17 -1.88 -3.59
N TYR A 154 -8.44 -1.73 -3.21
CA TYR A 154 -9.51 -1.17 -4.03
C TYR A 154 -10.39 -0.22 -3.23
N ILE A 155 -10.93 0.79 -3.91
CA ILE A 155 -12.19 1.41 -3.50
C ILE A 155 -13.31 0.55 -4.08
N CYS A 156 -14.32 0.22 -3.27
CA CYS A 156 -15.37 -0.70 -3.68
C CYS A 156 -16.76 -0.13 -3.40
N SER A 157 -17.62 -0.20 -4.42
CA SER A 157 -19.03 0.14 -4.34
C SER A 157 -19.81 -0.84 -5.19
N VAL A 158 -20.49 -1.77 -4.52
CA VAL A 158 -21.31 -2.79 -5.17
C VAL A 158 -22.77 -2.45 -4.95
N ASP A 159 -23.54 -2.38 -6.05
CA ASP A 159 -24.99 -2.17 -6.05
C ASP A 159 -25.60 -2.92 -7.25
N ASP A 160 -26.87 -3.32 -7.17
CA ASP A 160 -27.59 -3.94 -8.30
C ASP A 160 -27.80 -2.91 -9.44
N ASP A 161 -27.83 -1.62 -9.09
CA ASP A 161 -27.78 -0.50 -10.03
C ASP A 161 -26.33 0.00 -10.19
N GLY A 162 -25.70 -0.40 -11.30
CA GLY A 162 -24.32 -0.02 -11.59
C GLY A 162 -24.11 1.48 -11.76
N ASP A 163 -25.10 2.22 -12.24
CA ASP A 163 -25.00 3.68 -12.40
C ASP A 163 -25.01 4.38 -11.04
N LYS A 164 -25.84 3.88 -10.11
CA LYS A 164 -25.87 4.35 -8.71
C LYS A 164 -24.52 4.13 -8.01
N ALA A 165 -23.93 2.94 -8.13
CA ALA A 165 -22.61 2.66 -7.56
C ALA A 165 -21.52 3.60 -8.11
N GLN A 166 -21.54 3.86 -9.42
CA GLN A 166 -20.63 4.80 -10.06
C GLN A 166 -20.81 6.22 -9.55
N GLU A 167 -22.05 6.70 -9.43
CA GLU A 167 -22.36 8.06 -8.96
C GLU A 167 -21.87 8.27 -7.52
N VAL A 168 -22.21 7.36 -6.61
CA VAL A 168 -21.83 7.42 -5.19
C VAL A 168 -20.31 7.42 -5.03
N CYS A 169 -19.61 6.51 -5.71
CA CYS A 169 -18.15 6.45 -5.66
C CYS A 169 -17.50 7.71 -6.26
N ARG A 170 -18.06 8.23 -7.36
CA ARG A 170 -17.58 9.46 -8.01
C ARG A 170 -17.71 10.68 -7.11
N GLU A 171 -18.81 10.82 -6.39
CA GLU A 171 -19.01 11.93 -5.46
C GLU A 171 -18.04 11.83 -4.27
N PHE A 172 -17.89 10.65 -3.69
CA PHE A 172 -16.89 10.39 -2.64
C PHE A 172 -15.48 10.77 -3.08
N LEU A 173 -15.05 10.32 -4.27
CA LEU A 173 -13.71 10.57 -4.80
C LEU A 173 -13.42 12.06 -5.03
N LYS A 174 -14.41 12.87 -5.42
CA LYS A 174 -14.25 14.33 -5.52
C LYS A 174 -13.96 14.94 -4.16
N ASN A 175 -14.79 14.62 -3.17
CA ASN A 175 -14.63 15.12 -1.80
C ASN A 175 -13.31 14.66 -1.17
N TRP A 176 -12.94 13.40 -1.40
CA TRP A 176 -11.67 12.83 -0.95
C TRP A 176 -10.48 13.55 -1.58
N TYR A 177 -10.55 13.85 -2.89
CA TYR A 177 -9.49 14.58 -3.59
C TYR A 177 -9.34 16.02 -3.07
N ASP A 178 -10.44 16.72 -2.84
CA ASP A 178 -10.41 18.07 -2.26
C ASP A 178 -9.82 18.07 -0.85
N SER A 179 -10.18 17.07 -0.03
CA SER A 179 -9.59 16.85 1.29
C SER A 179 -8.08 16.56 1.20
N TYR A 180 -7.66 15.72 0.25
CA TYR A 180 -6.25 15.42 -0.02
C TYR A 180 -5.45 16.68 -0.41
N VAL A 181 -5.99 17.51 -1.31
CA VAL A 181 -5.38 18.78 -1.71
C VAL A 181 -5.27 19.72 -0.51
N ASN A 182 -6.31 19.83 0.31
CA ASN A 182 -6.27 20.65 1.52
C ASN A 182 -5.18 20.14 2.49
N ALA A 183 -5.18 18.84 2.81
CA ALA A 183 -4.22 18.22 3.73
C ALA A 183 -2.76 18.43 3.31
N THR A 184 -2.48 18.42 2.01
CA THR A 184 -1.15 18.67 1.45
C THR A 184 -0.70 20.13 1.62
N ASN A 185 -1.65 21.06 1.69
CA ASN A 185 -1.40 22.50 1.63
C ASN A 185 -1.65 23.24 2.96
N ILE A 186 -1.97 22.55 4.07
CA ILE A 186 -2.35 23.14 5.37
C ILE A 186 -1.34 24.20 5.88
N PHE A 187 -0.05 24.04 5.60
CA PHE A 187 1.00 24.97 6.06
C PHE A 187 1.49 25.94 4.97
N ASN A 188 0.80 26.07 3.84
CA ASN A 188 1.25 26.91 2.73
C ASN A 188 1.38 28.40 3.09
N ASP A 189 0.51 28.89 3.98
CA ASP A 189 0.47 30.29 4.43
C ASP A 189 1.32 30.53 5.70
N SER A 190 2.10 29.54 6.14
CA SER A 190 2.96 29.71 7.32
C SER A 190 4.22 30.51 6.97
N ASN A 191 4.54 31.52 7.80
CA ASN A 191 5.71 32.41 7.64
C ASN A 191 7.07 31.74 7.92
N GLN A 192 7.13 30.41 8.03
CA GLN A 192 8.35 29.69 8.34
C GLN A 192 8.94 29.09 7.06
N THR A 193 10.26 29.22 6.91
CA THR A 193 11.03 28.73 5.75
C THR A 193 10.67 27.27 5.45
N ARG A 194 10.11 27.05 4.26
CA ARG A 194 9.93 25.72 3.70
C ARG A 194 11.31 25.04 3.60
N GLY A 195 11.44 23.83 4.15
CA GLY A 195 12.44 22.89 3.66
C GLY A 195 12.24 22.73 2.16
N TYR A 196 13.35 22.49 1.44
CA TYR A 196 13.45 22.48 -0.03
C TYR A 196 12.22 21.86 -0.73
N ASP A 197 11.65 22.60 -1.68
CA ASP A 197 10.35 22.36 -2.33
C ASP A 197 10.42 21.20 -3.34
N TYR A 198 10.58 19.97 -2.84
CA TYR A 198 10.63 18.71 -3.64
C TYR A 198 9.32 18.47 -4.41
N HIS A 199 8.23 19.09 -3.97
CA HIS A 199 6.97 19.09 -4.70
C HIS A 199 7.12 19.67 -6.11
N LYS A 200 8.03 20.59 -6.40
CA LYS A 200 8.18 21.07 -7.79
C LYS A 200 8.61 19.99 -8.78
N GLY A 201 9.28 18.92 -8.36
CA GLY A 201 9.70 17.83 -9.25
C GLY A 201 8.56 16.86 -9.58
N GLN A 202 7.95 16.27 -8.55
CA GLN A 202 6.82 15.35 -8.73
C GLN A 202 5.56 16.04 -9.24
N TRP A 203 5.29 17.27 -8.81
CA TRP A 203 4.18 18.07 -9.33
C TRP A 203 4.48 18.51 -10.77
N ARG A 204 5.75 18.75 -11.17
CA ARG A 204 6.11 18.94 -12.60
C ARG A 204 5.90 17.68 -13.41
N ASP A 205 6.37 16.51 -12.98
CA ASP A 205 6.21 15.29 -13.77
C ASP A 205 4.72 14.89 -13.91
N PHE A 206 3.93 15.13 -12.86
CA PHE A 206 2.49 14.87 -12.84
C PHE A 206 1.65 15.91 -13.61
N VAL A 207 2.13 17.16 -13.69
CA VAL A 207 1.57 18.23 -14.56
C VAL A 207 2.00 18.05 -16.01
N LEU A 208 3.23 17.59 -16.26
CA LEU A 208 3.77 17.33 -17.60
C LEU A 208 3.07 16.13 -18.28
N GLN A 209 2.52 15.19 -17.50
CA GLN A 209 1.68 14.09 -18.00
C GLN A 209 0.21 14.50 -18.29
N GLY A 210 -0.17 15.78 -18.13
CA GLY A 210 -1.43 16.31 -18.67
C GLY A 210 -2.72 15.94 -17.90
N HIS A 211 -2.61 15.52 -16.64
CA HIS A 211 -3.74 15.05 -15.83
C HIS A 211 -4.26 16.13 -14.86
N THR A 212 -4.35 17.40 -15.28
CA THR A 212 -4.77 18.51 -14.40
C THR A 212 -6.28 18.57 -14.14
N ASN A 213 -7.09 17.77 -14.84
CA ASN A 213 -8.53 17.76 -14.64
C ASN A 213 -8.91 16.75 -13.54
N THR A 214 -9.30 17.26 -12.37
CA THR A 214 -9.77 16.47 -11.22
C THR A 214 -10.83 15.45 -11.62
N ASN A 215 -11.80 15.84 -12.47
CA ASN A 215 -12.85 14.93 -12.93
C ASN A 215 -12.28 13.75 -13.72
N ARG A 216 -11.25 13.97 -14.55
CA ARG A 216 -10.64 12.90 -15.34
C ARG A 216 -9.93 11.85 -14.46
N ARG A 217 -9.34 12.27 -13.33
CA ARG A 217 -8.72 11.36 -12.36
C ARG A 217 -9.76 10.55 -11.61
N VAL A 218 -10.81 11.22 -11.15
CA VAL A 218 -11.94 10.57 -10.48
C VAL A 218 -12.61 9.54 -11.39
N ASP A 219 -12.91 9.94 -12.63
CA ASP A 219 -13.57 9.07 -13.60
C ASP A 219 -12.66 7.88 -13.99
N TYR A 220 -11.35 8.11 -14.14
CA TYR A 220 -10.37 7.04 -14.38
C TYR A 220 -10.30 6.06 -13.21
N SER A 221 -10.13 6.56 -11.97
CA SER A 221 -10.07 5.71 -10.79
C SER A 221 -11.35 4.89 -10.60
N ASN A 222 -12.52 5.47 -10.88
CA ASN A 222 -13.80 4.75 -10.83
C ASN A 222 -13.80 3.57 -11.82
N SER A 223 -13.29 3.76 -13.04
CA SER A 223 -13.27 2.74 -14.09
C SER A 223 -12.31 1.55 -13.87
N ILE A 224 -11.33 1.69 -12.97
CA ILE A 224 -10.32 0.65 -12.68
C ILE A 224 -10.54 -0.04 -11.33
N ASN A 225 -11.61 0.30 -10.62
CA ASN A 225 -11.97 -0.22 -9.31
C ASN A 225 -13.31 -0.99 -9.35
N PRO A 226 -13.57 -1.96 -8.45
CA PRO A 226 -14.82 -2.68 -8.36
C PRO A 226 -15.97 -1.77 -7.90
N VAL A 227 -16.48 -1.00 -8.85
CA VAL A 227 -17.54 -0.01 -8.71
C VAL A 227 -18.61 -0.29 -9.77
N GLY A 228 -19.75 -0.80 -9.34
CA GLY A 228 -20.83 -1.19 -10.24
C GLY A 228 -21.62 -2.41 -9.76
N THR A 229 -22.18 -3.14 -10.72
CA THR A 229 -22.84 -4.43 -10.49
C THR A 229 -21.86 -5.49 -9.98
N PRO A 230 -22.36 -6.56 -9.32
CA PRO A 230 -21.50 -7.68 -8.91
C PRO A 230 -20.67 -8.25 -10.06
N GLU A 231 -21.24 -8.39 -11.26
CA GLU A 231 -20.56 -8.92 -12.45
C GLU A 231 -19.40 -8.02 -12.88
N GLN A 232 -19.61 -6.70 -12.90
CA GLN A 232 -18.55 -5.73 -13.20
C GLN A 232 -17.42 -5.76 -12.17
N CYS A 233 -17.77 -5.90 -10.88
CA CYS A 233 -16.80 -6.03 -9.81
C CYS A 233 -15.95 -7.29 -9.95
N ILE A 234 -16.58 -8.43 -10.27
CA ILE A 234 -15.88 -9.70 -10.54
C ILE A 234 -14.92 -9.54 -11.71
N GLU A 235 -15.37 -8.93 -12.82
CA GLU A 235 -14.53 -8.75 -14.01
C GLU A 235 -13.25 -7.96 -13.70
N ILE A 236 -13.38 -6.84 -13.00
CA ILE A 236 -12.25 -5.97 -12.66
C ILE A 236 -11.25 -6.69 -11.74
N ILE A 237 -11.75 -7.31 -10.66
CA ILE A 237 -10.88 -7.98 -9.70
C ILE A 237 -10.24 -9.22 -10.33
N GLN A 238 -11.00 -10.03 -11.08
CA GLN A 238 -10.47 -11.22 -11.73
C GLN A 238 -9.39 -10.87 -12.77
N ARG A 239 -9.58 -9.80 -13.54
CA ARG A 239 -8.58 -9.30 -14.48
C ARG A 239 -7.26 -8.98 -13.79
N ASP A 240 -7.33 -8.35 -12.62
CA ASP A 240 -6.13 -8.02 -11.84
C ASP A 240 -5.52 -9.26 -11.17
N ILE A 241 -6.32 -10.20 -10.67
CA ILE A 241 -5.84 -11.50 -10.16
C ILE A 241 -5.09 -12.24 -11.26
N ASP A 242 -5.67 -12.35 -12.47
CA ASP A 242 -5.08 -13.08 -13.59
C ASP A 242 -3.77 -12.43 -14.08
N ALA A 243 -3.67 -11.10 -14.00
CA ALA A 243 -2.48 -10.36 -14.41
C ALA A 243 -1.33 -10.39 -13.39
N THR A 244 -1.65 -10.42 -12.10
CA THR A 244 -0.67 -10.25 -11.01
C THR A 244 -0.37 -11.53 -10.24
N GLY A 245 -1.29 -12.49 -10.24
CA GLY A 245 -1.26 -13.68 -9.39
C GLY A 245 -1.62 -13.42 -7.91
N ILE A 246 -2.05 -12.22 -7.55
CA ILE A 246 -2.38 -11.85 -6.17
C ILE A 246 -3.77 -12.35 -5.79
N THR A 247 -3.90 -12.94 -4.60
CA THR A 247 -5.16 -13.52 -4.10
C THR A 247 -5.66 -12.85 -2.83
N ASN A 248 -4.87 -11.96 -2.23
CA ASN A 248 -5.26 -11.15 -1.07
C ASN A 248 -5.84 -9.80 -1.53
N ILE A 249 -7.15 -9.64 -1.37
CA ILE A 249 -7.92 -8.49 -1.87
C ILE A 249 -8.41 -7.66 -0.67
N THR A 250 -8.05 -6.37 -0.65
CA THR A 250 -8.52 -5.41 0.35
C THR A 250 -9.42 -4.37 -0.29
N CYS A 251 -10.65 -4.24 0.21
CA CYS A 251 -11.65 -3.31 -0.31
C CYS A 251 -12.04 -2.26 0.75
N GLY A 252 -12.04 -0.99 0.36
CA GLY A 252 -12.62 0.10 1.14
C GLY A 252 -14.05 0.41 0.68
N PHE A 253 -15.02 0.34 1.60
CA PHE A 253 -16.45 0.51 1.31
C PHE A 253 -17.03 1.84 1.82
N GLU A 254 -16.21 2.72 2.39
CA GLU A 254 -16.66 3.95 3.04
C GLU A 254 -17.27 4.97 2.07
N ALA A 255 -17.09 4.78 0.76
CA ALA A 255 -17.75 5.59 -0.26
C ALA A 255 -19.27 5.43 -0.30
N ASN A 256 -19.81 4.33 0.23
CA ASN A 256 -21.20 3.91 0.03
C ASN A 256 -22.24 4.66 0.88
N GLY A 257 -21.86 5.71 1.61
CA GLY A 257 -22.79 6.55 2.38
C GLY A 257 -22.81 6.21 3.87
N THR A 258 -24.00 5.96 4.41
CA THR A 258 -24.23 5.68 5.84
C THR A 258 -23.65 4.32 6.26
N GLU A 259 -23.51 4.09 7.58
CA GLU A 259 -23.06 2.79 8.10
C GLU A 259 -23.92 1.62 7.59
N GLU A 260 -25.24 1.81 7.50
CA GLU A 260 -26.16 0.78 6.99
C GLU A 260 -25.91 0.46 5.51
N GLU A 261 -25.66 1.48 4.69
CA GLU A 261 -25.37 1.33 3.26
C GLU A 261 -23.97 0.72 3.02
N ILE A 262 -22.98 1.11 3.83
CA ILE A 262 -21.64 0.50 3.84
C ILE A 262 -21.76 -1.00 4.13
N ILE A 263 -22.47 -1.37 5.20
CA ILE A 263 -22.69 -2.77 5.58
C ILE A 263 -23.47 -3.52 4.49
N ALA A 264 -24.46 -2.88 3.85
CA ALA A 264 -25.21 -3.48 2.76
C ALA A 264 -24.30 -3.79 1.56
N SER A 265 -23.44 -2.84 1.14
CA SER A 265 -22.49 -3.05 0.04
C SER A 265 -21.45 -4.13 0.39
N MET A 266 -20.94 -4.15 1.64
CA MET A 266 -20.06 -5.22 2.13
C MET A 266 -20.73 -6.60 2.06
N LYS A 267 -22.00 -6.71 2.49
CA LYS A 267 -22.76 -7.96 2.42
C LYS A 267 -22.94 -8.40 0.97
N LEU A 268 -23.33 -7.47 0.09
CA LEU A 268 -23.51 -7.75 -1.33
C LEU A 268 -22.21 -8.26 -1.96
N PHE A 269 -21.09 -7.59 -1.69
CA PHE A 269 -19.75 -8.05 -2.10
C PHE A 269 -19.47 -9.47 -1.61
N MET A 270 -19.70 -9.74 -0.32
CA MET A 270 -19.42 -11.05 0.27
C MET A 270 -20.32 -12.18 -0.28
N THR A 271 -21.53 -11.87 -0.74
CA THR A 271 -22.47 -12.88 -1.27
C THR A 271 -22.44 -13.02 -2.78
N GLN A 272 -22.18 -11.94 -3.52
CA GLN A 272 -22.33 -11.87 -4.97
C GLN A 272 -21.01 -11.63 -5.73
N VAL A 273 -19.92 -11.27 -5.04
CA VAL A 273 -18.61 -11.03 -5.68
C VAL A 273 -17.57 -12.02 -5.18
N ALA A 274 -17.26 -12.00 -3.89
CA ALA A 274 -16.17 -12.78 -3.31
C ALA A 274 -16.24 -14.30 -3.60
N PRO A 275 -17.42 -14.97 -3.55
CA PRO A 275 -17.53 -16.40 -3.84
C PRO A 275 -17.24 -16.79 -5.30
N PHE A 276 -17.24 -15.81 -6.21
CA PHE A 276 -17.09 -16.02 -7.65
C PHE A 276 -15.71 -15.67 -8.18
N LEU A 277 -14.86 -15.04 -7.36
CA LEU A 277 -13.44 -14.82 -7.66
C LEU A 277 -12.69 -16.15 -7.67
N LYS A 278 -11.75 -16.29 -8.60
CA LYS A 278 -10.98 -17.51 -8.81
C LYS A 278 -9.50 -17.23 -8.65
N GLU A 279 -8.81 -18.22 -8.09
CA GLU A 279 -7.36 -18.32 -8.13
C GLU A 279 -6.83 -18.17 -9.57
N PRO A 280 -5.68 -17.51 -9.77
CA PRO A 280 -5.12 -17.27 -11.10
C PRO A 280 -4.90 -18.60 -11.83
N SER A 281 -5.33 -18.66 -13.09
CA SER A 281 -5.05 -19.84 -13.91
C SER A 281 -3.53 -20.00 -14.04
N LYS A 282 -2.99 -21.19 -13.69
CA LYS A 282 -1.54 -21.45 -13.78
C LYS A 282 -1.02 -20.98 -15.14
N ILE A 283 -0.24 -19.90 -15.15
CA ILE A 283 0.40 -19.39 -16.36
C ILE A 283 1.18 -20.56 -16.95
N LYS A 284 0.71 -21.10 -18.09
CA LYS A 284 1.44 -22.15 -18.82
C LYS A 284 2.82 -21.56 -19.13
N LYS A 285 3.86 -22.05 -18.45
CA LYS A 285 5.25 -21.72 -18.74
C LYS A 285 5.52 -22.00 -20.23
N ARG A 286 5.39 -20.99 -21.09
CA ARG A 286 5.98 -21.00 -22.43
C ARG A 286 7.42 -20.56 -22.27
N PHE A 287 8.27 -21.47 -21.83
CA PHE A 287 9.68 -21.39 -22.21
C PHE A 287 9.81 -22.19 -23.50
N ALA A 288 10.01 -21.45 -24.58
CA ALA A 288 10.40 -22.01 -25.86
C ALA A 288 11.72 -22.77 -25.65
N GLN A 289 11.71 -24.09 -25.89
CA GLN A 289 12.91 -24.79 -26.30
C GLN A 289 13.25 -24.30 -27.71
N SER A 290 14.14 -23.33 -27.80
CA SER A 290 14.88 -23.03 -29.02
C SER A 290 16.32 -23.51 -28.85
N SER A 291 16.70 -24.47 -29.71
CA SER A 291 18.06 -24.89 -30.09
C SER A 291 18.91 -25.55 -28.99
N VAL A 292 19.63 -26.64 -29.24
CA VAL A 292 20.56 -26.88 -30.35
C VAL A 292 20.60 -28.38 -30.69
N GLU A 293 20.29 -28.72 -31.94
CA GLU A 293 20.96 -29.83 -32.64
C GLU A 293 22.34 -29.32 -33.04
N ASP A 294 23.38 -29.98 -32.53
CA ASP A 294 24.68 -30.27 -33.16
C ASP A 294 25.48 -31.20 -32.24
#